data_AF-A0A968P1V8-F1
#
_entry.id   AF-A0A968P1V8-F1
#
_cell.length_a   1.000
_cell.length_b   1.000
_cell.length_c   1.000
_cell.angle_alpha   90.00
_cell.angle_beta   90.00
_cell.angle_gamma   90.00
#
_symmetry.space_group_name_H-M   'P 1'
#
loop_
_entity.id
_entity.type
_entity.pdbx_description
1 polymer ?
#
loop_
_entity_poly.entity_id
_entity_poly.type
_entity_poly.pdbx_seq_one_letter_code
_entity_poly.pdbx_strand_id
1 'polypeptide(L)'
;MRASDHFYSELDAAARRNVVHRALQSRVLALAFSRLVAPVVGDDVALELFNWWQERYGAGEGPIWEKLAHIASFVLGDYDGATMDLDEADWEAIRDILSDAAEVLDLDVLSRLMVELVSRGALD
;
A
#
# COMPACT_ATOMS: atom_id res chain seq x y z
N MET A 1 7.48 -18.18 4.27
CA MET A 1 6.37 -17.24 4.56
C MET A 1 6.78 -15.92 3.96
N ARG A 2 6.03 -15.40 2.99
CA ARG A 2 6.37 -14.12 2.33
C ARG A 2 6.16 -12.96 3.30
N ALA A 3 6.85 -11.84 3.07
CA ALA A 3 6.71 -10.65 3.91
C ALA A 3 5.26 -10.10 3.87
N SER A 4 4.62 -10.22 2.71
CA SER A 4 3.19 -10.00 2.50
C SER A 4 2.33 -10.90 3.40
N ASP A 5 2.56 -12.22 3.45
CA ASP A 5 1.78 -13.15 4.29
C ASP A 5 1.78 -12.78 5.78
N HIS A 6 2.93 -12.31 6.29
CA HIS A 6 3.05 -11.83 7.67
C HIS A 6 2.22 -10.57 7.89
N PHE A 7 2.29 -9.62 6.96
CA PHE A 7 1.54 -8.37 7.02
C PHE A 7 0.02 -8.61 6.95
N TYR A 8 -0.46 -9.53 6.10
CA TYR A 8 -1.87 -9.95 6.11
C TYR A 8 -2.29 -10.51 7.46
N SER A 9 -1.45 -11.34 8.08
CA SER A 9 -1.72 -11.92 9.40
C SER A 9 -1.77 -10.83 10.49
N GLU A 10 -0.90 -9.82 10.42
CA GLU A 10 -0.92 -8.66 11.33
C GLU A 10 -2.15 -7.78 11.13
N LEU A 11 -2.58 -7.56 9.88
CA LEU A 11 -3.80 -6.81 9.56
C LEU A 11 -5.06 -7.54 10.00
N ASP A 12 -5.14 -8.85 9.77
CA ASP A 12 -6.25 -9.69 10.21
C ASP A 12 -6.32 -9.74 11.75
N ALA A 13 -5.16 -9.85 12.42
CA ALA A 13 -5.08 -9.73 13.88
C ALA A 13 -5.49 -8.34 14.40
N ALA A 14 -5.15 -7.26 13.69
CA ALA A 14 -5.54 -5.89 14.02
C ALA A 14 -7.04 -5.65 13.80
N ALA A 15 -7.61 -6.17 12.71
CA ALA A 15 -9.02 -6.07 12.36
C ALA A 15 -9.91 -6.86 13.34
N ARG A 16 -9.47 -8.05 13.77
CA ARG A 16 -10.20 -8.88 14.74
C ARG A 16 -10.22 -8.30 16.16
N ARG A 17 -9.28 -7.42 16.52
CA ARG A 17 -9.14 -6.83 17.86
C ARG A 17 -10.04 -5.60 18.13
N ASN A 18 -11.16 -5.45 17.41
CA ASN A 18 -12.09 -4.31 17.44
C ASN A 18 -12.01 -3.27 18.60
N VAL A 19 -11.89 -2.01 18.19
CA VAL A 19 -12.35 -0.75 18.85
C VAL A 19 -11.79 -0.41 20.23
N VAL A 20 -10.50 -0.09 20.36
CA VAL A 20 -10.03 0.60 21.59
C VAL A 20 -9.36 1.96 21.34
N HIS A 21 -8.79 2.26 20.17
CA HIS A 21 -8.56 3.65 19.74
C HIS A 21 -8.19 3.73 18.26
N ARG A 22 -9.13 4.21 17.43
CA ARG A 22 -8.97 4.39 15.97
C ARG A 22 -7.69 5.18 15.61
N ALA A 23 -7.34 6.20 16.40
CA ALA A 23 -6.13 7.02 16.20
C ALA A 23 -4.82 6.29 16.58
N LEU A 24 -4.83 5.50 17.65
CA LEU A 24 -3.64 4.76 18.09
C LEU A 24 -3.36 3.58 17.14
N GLN A 25 -4.41 2.92 16.67
CA GLN A 25 -4.31 1.86 15.65
C GLN A 25 -3.79 2.41 14.32
N SER A 26 -4.30 3.55 13.85
CA SER A 26 -3.82 4.20 12.62
C SER A 26 -2.31 4.46 12.68
N ARG A 27 -1.77 4.96 13.79
CA ARG A 27 -0.34 5.23 13.92
C ARG A 27 0.53 3.96 13.96
N VAL A 28 0.08 2.92 14.67
CA VAL A 28 0.78 1.63 14.69
C VAL A 28 0.80 1.00 13.30
N LEU A 29 -0.29 1.12 12.56
CA LEU A 29 -0.43 0.56 11.22
C LEU A 29 0.36 1.36 10.18
N ALA A 30 0.39 2.69 10.29
CA ALA A 30 1.30 3.52 9.51
C ALA A 30 2.74 3.06 9.70
N LEU A 31 3.18 2.87 10.96
CA LEU A 31 4.52 2.40 11.26
C LEU A 31 4.80 0.99 10.72
N ALA A 32 3.83 0.07 10.81
CA ALA A 32 3.98 -1.29 10.30
C ALA A 32 4.08 -1.31 8.76
N PHE A 33 3.20 -0.56 8.08
CA PHE A 33 3.22 -0.40 6.63
C PHE A 33 4.51 0.26 6.16
N SER A 34 4.90 1.39 6.74
CA SER A 34 6.13 2.08 6.37
C SER A 34 7.37 1.20 6.57
N ARG A 35 7.47 0.47 7.69
CA ARG A 35 8.59 -0.47 7.90
C ARG A 35 8.68 -1.56 6.84
N LEU A 36 7.53 -1.96 6.29
CA LEU A 36 7.46 -3.01 5.27
C LEU A 36 7.86 -2.49 3.89
N VAL A 37 7.38 -1.31 3.50
CA VAL A 37 7.51 -0.83 2.11
C VAL A 37 8.58 0.24 1.91
N ALA A 38 8.96 0.99 2.96
CA ALA A 38 10.02 2.01 2.88
C ALA A 38 11.39 1.48 2.42
N PRO A 39 11.79 0.23 2.71
CA PRO A 39 13.02 -0.33 2.12
C PRO A 39 13.02 -0.41 0.59
N VAL A 40 11.83 -0.35 -0.04
CA VAL A 40 11.66 -0.33 -1.49
C VAL A 40 11.48 1.08 -2.01
N VAL A 41 10.54 1.85 -1.45
CA VAL A 41 10.11 3.15 -2.00
C VAL A 41 10.58 4.38 -1.23
N GLY A 42 11.28 4.20 -0.12
CA GLY A 42 11.64 5.28 0.81
C GLY A 42 10.52 5.64 1.78
N ASP A 43 10.88 6.31 2.88
CA ASP A 43 9.95 6.65 3.96
C ASP A 43 8.84 7.62 3.52
N ASP A 44 9.17 8.60 2.69
CA ASP A 44 8.23 9.65 2.25
C ASP A 44 7.11 9.04 1.38
N VAL A 45 7.47 8.24 0.37
CA VAL A 45 6.51 7.54 -0.50
C VAL A 45 5.68 6.53 0.29
N ALA A 46 6.31 5.81 1.21
CA ALA A 46 5.61 4.87 2.08
C ALA A 46 4.54 5.58 2.94
N LEU A 47 4.85 6.76 3.47
CA LEU A 47 3.91 7.56 4.25
C LEU A 47 2.79 8.12 3.37
N GLU A 48 3.12 8.58 2.16
CA GLU A 48 2.15 9.13 1.22
C GLU A 48 1.13 8.08 0.75
N LEU A 49 1.60 6.89 0.38
CA LEU A 49 0.73 5.74 0.06
C LEU A 49 -0.21 5.38 1.22
N PHE A 50 0.29 5.40 2.45
CA PHE A 50 -0.53 5.13 3.64
C PHE A 50 -1.59 6.23 3.85
N ASN A 51 -1.20 7.50 3.73
CA ASN A 51 -2.12 8.63 3.91
C ASN A 51 -3.25 8.60 2.87
N TRP A 52 -2.91 8.36 1.61
CA TRP A 52 -3.90 8.19 0.55
C TRP A 52 -4.86 7.04 0.85
N TRP A 53 -4.34 5.86 1.23
CA TRP A 53 -5.19 4.74 1.65
C TRP A 53 -6.07 5.13 2.84
N GLN A 54 -5.55 5.86 3.83
CA GLN A 54 -6.32 6.28 4.99
C GLN A 54 -7.46 7.23 4.62
N GLU A 55 -7.24 8.14 3.68
CA GLU A 55 -8.27 9.08 3.20
C GLU A 55 -9.38 8.35 2.43
N ARG A 56 -9.00 7.43 1.53
CA ARG A 56 -9.95 6.70 0.68
C ARG A 56 -10.66 5.55 1.40
N TYR A 57 -9.92 4.81 2.21
CA TYR A 57 -10.33 3.53 2.78
C TYR A 57 -10.28 3.48 4.31
N GLY A 58 -9.74 4.49 4.98
CA GLY A 58 -9.73 4.59 6.45
C GLY A 58 -10.99 5.21 7.03
N ALA A 59 -11.82 5.85 6.20
CA ALA A 59 -13.10 6.45 6.58
C ALA A 59 -14.29 5.47 6.39
N GLY A 60 -15.40 5.69 7.11
CA GLY A 60 -16.61 4.86 7.01
C GLY A 60 -16.86 3.90 8.18
N GLU A 61 -17.67 2.86 7.93
CA GLU A 61 -18.11 1.84 8.91
C GLU A 61 -16.95 0.99 9.45
N GLY A 62 -15.82 0.94 8.74
CA GLY A 62 -14.57 0.35 9.17
C GLY A 62 -13.51 0.48 8.07
N PRO A 63 -12.20 0.48 8.41
CA PRO A 63 -11.18 0.60 7.39
C PRO A 63 -11.09 -0.64 6.50
N ILE A 64 -10.87 -0.45 5.19
CA ILE A 64 -10.69 -1.55 4.24
C ILE A 64 -9.22 -1.99 4.22
N TRP A 65 -8.86 -2.83 5.20
CA TRP A 65 -7.49 -3.28 5.43
C TRP A 65 -6.89 -4.10 4.28
N GLU A 66 -7.72 -4.84 3.56
CA GLU A 66 -7.29 -5.65 2.41
C GLU A 66 -6.65 -4.77 1.32
N LYS A 67 -7.19 -3.58 1.07
CA LYS A 67 -6.62 -2.63 0.11
C LYS A 67 -5.22 -2.16 0.53
N LEU A 68 -4.96 -1.97 1.82
CA LEU A 68 -3.61 -1.63 2.31
C LEU A 68 -2.62 -2.78 2.08
N ALA A 69 -3.08 -4.02 2.27
CA ALA A 69 -2.28 -5.21 2.02
C ALA A 69 -1.98 -5.41 0.52
N HIS A 70 -2.95 -5.11 -0.35
CA HIS A 70 -2.78 -5.12 -1.80
C HIS A 70 -1.73 -4.10 -2.24
N ILE A 71 -1.79 -2.86 -1.74
CA ILE A 71 -0.78 -1.81 -2.02
C ILE A 71 0.61 -2.25 -1.56
N ALA A 72 0.74 -2.79 -0.34
CA ALA A 72 2.02 -3.30 0.15
C ALA A 72 2.55 -4.44 -0.73
N SER A 73 1.67 -5.36 -1.15
CA SER A 73 2.02 -6.48 -2.01
C SER A 73 2.49 -6.00 -3.38
N PHE A 74 1.88 -4.95 -3.94
CA PHE A 74 2.34 -4.31 -5.17
C PHE A 74 3.75 -3.73 -5.02
N VAL A 75 3.99 -2.93 -3.99
CA VAL A 75 5.31 -2.35 -3.76
C VAL A 75 6.39 -3.44 -3.60
N LEU A 76 6.08 -4.52 -2.89
CA LEU A 76 6.98 -5.64 -2.68
C LEU A 76 7.15 -6.56 -3.91
N GLY A 77 6.33 -6.40 -4.96
CA GLY A 77 6.34 -7.29 -6.13
C GLY A 77 5.64 -8.63 -5.92
N ASP A 78 4.83 -8.75 -4.87
CA ASP A 78 4.05 -9.94 -4.52
C ASP A 78 2.57 -9.85 -4.97
N TYR A 79 2.21 -8.81 -5.73
CA TYR A 79 0.82 -8.57 -6.14
C TYR A 79 0.31 -9.60 -7.14
N ASP A 80 -0.69 -10.36 -6.74
CA ASP A 80 -1.41 -11.30 -7.60
C ASP A 80 -2.74 -10.68 -8.04
N GLY A 81 -2.79 -10.18 -9.28
CA GLY A 81 -4.00 -9.57 -9.85
C GLY A 81 -5.18 -10.52 -10.03
N ALA A 82 -5.04 -11.83 -9.75
CA ALA A 82 -6.15 -12.77 -9.73
C ALA A 82 -6.95 -12.73 -8.42
N THR A 83 -6.30 -12.41 -7.30
CA THR A 83 -6.92 -12.44 -5.96
C THR A 83 -6.86 -11.11 -5.23
N MET A 84 -5.94 -10.23 -5.63
CA MET A 84 -5.80 -8.89 -5.09
C MET A 84 -6.50 -7.92 -6.03
N ASP A 85 -7.49 -7.23 -5.49
CA ASP A 85 -8.30 -6.27 -6.23
C ASP A 85 -7.89 -4.84 -5.87
N LEU A 86 -7.52 -4.06 -6.89
CA LEU A 86 -7.31 -2.61 -6.86
C LEU A 86 -8.04 -2.06 -8.08
N ASP A 87 -8.89 -1.06 -7.85
CA ASP A 87 -9.68 -0.44 -8.90
C ASP A 87 -8.85 0.56 -9.73
N GLU A 88 -9.40 1.06 -10.83
CA GLU A 88 -8.72 2.01 -11.71
C GLU A 88 -8.23 3.26 -10.96
N ALA A 89 -9.05 3.80 -10.06
CA ALA A 89 -8.69 4.96 -9.26
C ALA A 89 -7.58 4.66 -8.23
N ASP A 90 -7.50 3.41 -7.74
CA ASP A 90 -6.40 2.96 -6.90
C ASP A 90 -5.08 3.00 -7.68
N TRP A 91 -5.11 2.50 -8.92
CA TRP A 91 -3.93 2.48 -9.77
C TRP A 91 -3.48 3.86 -10.22
N GLU A 92 -4.41 4.74 -10.59
CA GLU A 92 -4.12 6.13 -10.92
C GLU A 92 -3.43 6.85 -9.76
N ALA A 93 -3.94 6.67 -8.54
CA ALA A 93 -3.35 7.30 -7.37
C ALA A 93 -1.95 6.75 -7.04
N ILE A 94 -1.76 5.42 -7.12
CA ILE A 94 -0.45 4.81 -6.91
C ILE A 94 0.55 5.35 -7.95
N ARG A 95 0.14 5.45 -9.22
CA ARG A 95 0.95 6.00 -10.29
C ARG A 95 1.32 7.45 -10.04
N ASP A 96 0.37 8.29 -9.64
CA ASP A 96 0.60 9.71 -9.38
C ASP A 96 1.58 9.90 -8.22
N ILE A 97 1.38 9.19 -7.10
CA ILE A 97 2.29 9.22 -5.93
C ILE A 97 3.71 8.79 -6.33
N LEU A 98 3.86 7.71 -7.11
CA LEU A 98 5.18 7.26 -7.58
C LEU A 98 5.82 8.24 -8.55
N SER A 99 5.03 8.90 -9.39
CA SER A 99 5.51 9.88 -10.37
C SER A 99 5.99 11.17 -9.70
N ASP A 100 5.27 11.64 -8.69
CA ASP A 100 5.65 12.82 -7.90
C ASP A 100 6.94 12.56 -7.10
N ALA A 101 7.16 11.31 -6.69
CA ALA A 101 8.38 10.89 -6.02
C ALA A 101 9.53 10.49 -6.96
N ALA A 102 9.40 10.66 -8.28
CA ALA A 102 10.38 10.19 -9.26
C ALA A 102 11.78 10.79 -9.10
N GLU A 103 11.90 11.99 -8.52
CA GLU A 103 13.19 12.64 -8.26
C GLU A 103 13.93 12.03 -7.05
N VAL A 104 13.21 11.31 -6.19
CA VAL A 104 13.70 10.81 -4.89
C VAL A 104 13.79 9.29 -4.87
N LEU A 105 12.95 8.62 -5.66
CA LEU A 105 12.95 7.18 -5.83
C LEU A 105 14.18 6.70 -6.60
N ASP A 106 14.69 5.54 -6.19
CA ASP A 106 15.66 4.81 -7.00
C ASP A 106 15.05 4.51 -8.39
N LEU A 107 15.78 4.86 -9.44
CA LEU A 107 15.27 4.79 -10.82
C LEU A 107 14.95 3.34 -11.23
N ASP A 108 15.69 2.35 -10.73
CA ASP A 108 15.44 0.94 -11.01
C ASP A 108 14.15 0.48 -10.31
N VAL A 109 13.91 0.95 -9.08
CA VAL A 109 12.65 0.69 -8.36
C VAL A 109 11.47 1.34 -9.08
N LEU A 110 11.58 2.62 -9.43
CA LEU A 110 10.53 3.35 -10.14
C LEU A 110 10.22 2.67 -11.47
N SER A 111 11.25 2.33 -12.26
CA SER A 111 11.08 1.65 -13.54
C SER A 111 10.38 0.30 -13.38
N ARG A 112 10.76 -0.49 -12.36
CA ARG A 112 10.10 -1.76 -12.06
C ARG A 112 8.61 -1.55 -11.74
N LEU A 113 8.29 -0.63 -10.84
CA LEU A 113 6.91 -0.37 -10.42
C LEU A 113 6.07 0.20 -11.56
N MET A 114 6.62 1.07 -12.39
CA MET A 114 5.93 1.64 -13.54
C MET A 114 5.68 0.59 -14.64
N VAL A 115 6.64 -0.30 -14.93
CA VAL A 115 6.42 -1.43 -15.85
C VAL A 115 5.30 -2.34 -15.33
N GLU A 116 5.29 -2.58 -14.02
CA GLU A 116 4.27 -3.37 -13.35
C GLU A 116 2.88 -2.71 -13.47
N LEU A 117 2.79 -1.38 -13.39
CA LEU A 117 1.57 -0.61 -13.66
C LEU A 117 1.11 -0.70 -15.13
N VAL A 118 2.04 -0.53 -16.09
CA VAL A 118 1.71 -0.65 -17.53
C VAL A 118 1.15 -2.03 -17.85
N SER A 119 1.76 -3.09 -17.31
CA SER A 119 1.33 -4.47 -17.55
C SER A 119 -0.11 -4.76 -17.09
N ARG A 120 -0.67 -3.90 -16.23
CA ARG A 120 -2.01 -4.01 -15.65
C ARG A 120 -3.05 -3.10 -16.32
N GLY A 121 -2.65 -2.29 -17.30
CA GLY A 121 -3.55 -1.34 -17.97
C GLY A 121 -3.81 -0.06 -17.18
N ALA A 122 -2.98 0.26 -16.19
CA ALA A 122 -3.06 1.50 -15.41
C ALA A 122 -2.40 2.71 -16.09
N LEU A 123 -1.81 2.50 -17.26
CA LEU A 123 -1.07 3.47 -18.06
C LEU A 123 -1.49 3.27 -19.52
N ASP A 124 -2.60 3.90 -19.91
CA ASP A 124 -2.98 4.08 -21.33
C ASP A 124 -2.41 5.39 -21.88
#